data_AF-A0A7R8L4X5-F1
#
_entry.id   AF-A0A7R8L4X5-F1
#
_cell.length_a   1.000
_cell.length_b   1.000
_cell.length_c   1.000
_cell.angle_alpha   90.00
_cell.angle_beta   90.00
_cell.angle_gamma   90.00
#
_symmetry.space_group_name_H-M   'P 1'
#
loop_
_entity.id
_entity.type
_entity.pdbx_description
1 polymer ?
#
loop_
_entity_poly.entity_id
_entity_poly.type
_entity_poly.pdbx_seq_one_letter_code
_entity_poly.pdbx_strand_id
1 'polypeptide(L)'
;MKHFPRLLARPRRSSEVERGLASLSFLLDETAAHYVARLQREIRQLTLTVRELDRAGRLPGKREQRLLAKAAAKLESLSIVPEKGRRKDLRRIDQLIGELEELLEEASQEAEETPS
;
A
#
# COMPACT_ATOMS: atom_id res chain seq x y z
N MET A 1 -5.24 -6.08 -26.69
CA MET A 1 -6.46 -6.87 -26.40
C MET A 1 -6.03 -8.20 -25.80
N LYS A 2 -6.21 -8.41 -24.49
CA LYS A 2 -5.92 -9.70 -23.83
C LYS A 2 -7.20 -10.53 -23.84
N HIS A 3 -7.20 -11.65 -24.56
CA HIS A 3 -8.33 -12.56 -24.66
C HIS A 3 -8.55 -13.26 -23.32
N PHE A 4 -9.66 -12.96 -22.63
CA PHE A 4 -10.20 -13.84 -21.60
C PHE A 4 -10.93 -14.99 -22.30
N PRO A 5 -10.49 -16.25 -22.19
CA PRO A 5 -11.22 -17.35 -22.77
C PRO A 5 -12.53 -17.58 -22.01
N ARG A 6 -13.58 -17.85 -22.79
CA ARG A 6 -14.98 -18.06 -22.40
C ARG A 6 -15.13 -18.98 -21.18
N LEU A 7 -15.39 -18.40 -20.01
CA LEU A 7 -15.77 -19.12 -18.79
C LEU A 7 -17.30 -19.16 -18.66
N LEU A 8 -18.02 -20.04 -19.36
CA LEU A 8 -19.39 -20.46 -19.00
C LEU A 8 -19.76 -21.83 -19.63
N ALA A 9 -18.87 -22.83 -19.59
CA ALA A 9 -19.29 -24.22 -19.78
C ALA A 9 -19.42 -24.88 -18.40
N ARG A 10 -20.60 -25.45 -18.10
CA ARG A 10 -20.84 -26.18 -16.84
C ARG A 10 -19.86 -27.36 -16.77
N PRO A 11 -18.98 -27.44 -15.76
CA PRO A 11 -17.94 -28.48 -15.71
C PRO A 11 -18.60 -29.85 -15.72
N ARG A 12 -18.19 -30.71 -16.65
CA ARG A 12 -18.83 -32.03 -16.87
C ARG A 12 -18.17 -33.14 -16.04
N ARG A 13 -17.01 -32.86 -15.43
CA ARG A 13 -16.19 -33.81 -14.65
C ARG A 13 -15.52 -33.11 -13.47
N SER A 14 -15.36 -33.80 -12.35
CA SER A 14 -14.66 -33.28 -11.15
C SER A 14 -13.24 -32.80 -11.45
N SER A 15 -12.54 -33.47 -12.37
CA SER A 15 -11.18 -33.11 -12.77
C SER A 15 -11.06 -31.76 -13.50
N GLU A 16 -12.12 -31.26 -14.13
CA GLU A 16 -12.14 -29.91 -14.70
C GLU A 16 -12.23 -28.84 -13.59
N VAL A 17 -13.01 -29.13 -12.55
CA VAL A 17 -13.13 -28.26 -11.37
C VAL A 17 -11.81 -28.23 -10.59
N GLU A 18 -11.18 -29.38 -10.36
CA GLU A 18 -9.88 -29.48 -9.69
C GLU A 18 -8.80 -28.67 -10.40
N ARG A 19 -8.69 -28.79 -11.73
CA ARG A 19 -7.76 -27.98 -12.52
C ARG A 19 -8.06 -26.48 -12.40
N GLY A 20 -9.34 -26.10 -12.49
CA GLY A 20 -9.75 -24.70 -12.32
C GLY A 20 -9.40 -24.13 -10.95
N LEU A 21 -9.58 -24.90 -9.88
CA LEU A 21 -9.21 -24.53 -8.51
C LEU A 21 -7.70 -24.42 -8.33
N ALA A 22 -6.93 -25.34 -8.91
CA ALA A 22 -5.46 -25.29 -8.88
C ALA A 22 -4.92 -24.03 -9.58
N SER A 23 -5.45 -23.71 -10.77
CA SER A 23 -5.10 -22.48 -11.48
C SER A 23 -5.51 -21.23 -10.70
N LEU A 24 -6.69 -21.23 -10.06
CA LEU A 24 -7.12 -20.11 -9.22
C LEU A 24 -6.22 -19.92 -8.00
N SER A 25 -5.79 -21.00 -7.35
CA SER A 25 -4.85 -20.95 -6.23
C SER A 25 -3.52 -20.34 -6.66
N PHE A 26 -2.96 -20.81 -7.77
CA PHE A 26 -1.71 -20.28 -8.32
C PHE A 26 -1.81 -18.78 -8.63
N LEU A 27 -2.88 -18.36 -9.32
CA LEU A 27 -3.10 -16.94 -9.64
C LEU A 27 -3.30 -16.08 -8.38
N LEU A 28 -3.97 -16.63 -7.36
CA LEU A 28 -4.15 -15.95 -6.08
C LEU A 28 -2.80 -15.73 -5.39
N ASP A 29 -1.94 -16.75 -5.35
CA ASP A 29 -0.62 -16.67 -4.72
C ASP A 29 0.29 -15.66 -5.43
N GLU A 30 0.37 -15.70 -6.77
CA GLU A 30 1.12 -14.71 -7.55
C GLU A 30 0.61 -13.28 -7.32
N THR A 31 -0.71 -13.10 -7.41
CA THR A 31 -1.32 -11.77 -7.25
C THR A 31 -1.10 -11.23 -5.83
N ALA A 32 -1.24 -12.07 -4.81
CA ALA A 32 -1.00 -11.68 -3.43
C ALA A 32 0.47 -11.32 -3.19
N ALA A 33 1.42 -12.11 -3.72
CA ALA A 33 2.84 -11.83 -3.61
C ALA A 33 3.21 -10.49 -4.25
N HIS A 34 2.74 -10.23 -5.48
CA HIS A 34 2.98 -8.96 -6.17
C HIS A 34 2.36 -7.77 -5.44
N TYR A 35 1.13 -7.93 -4.93
CA TYR A 35 0.45 -6.87 -4.20
C TYR A 35 1.18 -6.53 -2.89
N VAL A 36 1.57 -7.52 -2.10
CA VAL A 36 2.35 -7.30 -0.87
C VAL A 36 3.70 -6.68 -1.17
N ALA A 37 4.40 -7.15 -2.21
CA ALA A 37 5.68 -6.58 -2.62
C ALA A 37 5.56 -5.11 -3.03
N ARG A 38 4.46 -4.73 -3.70
CA ARG A 38 4.14 -3.33 -4.02
C ARG A 38 3.98 -2.48 -2.75
N LEU A 39 3.13 -2.89 -1.81
CA LEU A 39 2.91 -2.16 -0.55
C LEU A 39 4.22 -1.98 0.23
N GLN A 40 5.06 -3.01 0.29
CA GLN A 40 6.37 -2.92 0.93
C GLN A 40 7.31 -1.93 0.23
N ARG A 41 7.25 -1.81 -1.10
CA ARG A 41 8.03 -0.82 -1.85
C ARG A 41 7.59 0.60 -1.50
N GLU A 42 6.28 0.84 -1.45
CA GLU A 42 5.70 2.15 -1.12
C GLU A 42 6.05 2.55 0.33
N ILE A 43 5.93 1.64 1.30
CA ILE A 43 6.39 1.89 2.69
C ILE A 43 7.87 2.27 2.74
N ARG A 44 8.73 1.58 1.98
CA ARG A 44 10.16 1.92 1.90
C ARG A 44 10.36 3.31 1.31
N GLN A 45 9.62 3.68 0.27
CA GLN A 45 9.71 5.00 -0.34
C GLN A 45 9.30 6.10 0.67
N LEU A 46 8.17 5.93 1.36
CA LEU A 46 7.73 6.87 2.40
C LEU A 46 8.77 7.02 3.51
N THR A 47 9.41 5.91 3.90
CA THR A 47 10.50 5.94 4.89
C THR A 47 11.69 6.76 4.40
N LEU A 48 12.03 6.72 3.11
CA LEU A 48 13.09 7.54 2.55
C LEU A 48 12.70 9.01 2.52
N THR A 49 11.48 9.34 2.10
CA THR A 49 10.97 10.73 2.09
C THR A 49 11.04 11.37 3.48
N VAL A 50 10.60 10.67 4.53
CA VAL A 50 10.71 11.18 5.91
C VAL A 50 12.18 11.43 6.31
N ARG A 51 13.10 10.56 5.91
CA ARG A 51 14.54 10.75 6.20
C ARG A 51 15.15 11.92 5.43
N GLU A 52 14.70 12.17 4.22
CA GLU A 52 15.16 13.30 3.40
C GLU A 52 14.68 14.63 3.99
N LEU A 53 13.42 14.68 4.45
CA LEU A 53 12.88 15.83 5.20
C LEU A 53 13.71 16.14 6.45
N ASP A 54 14.07 15.12 7.23
CA ASP A 54 14.89 15.28 8.44
C ASP A 54 16.33 15.74 8.12
N ARG A 55 16.92 15.21 7.04
CA ARG A 55 18.27 15.56 6.59
C ARG A 55 18.40 16.94 5.97
N ALA A 56 17.30 17.60 5.63
CA ALA A 56 17.32 18.95 5.06
C ALA A 56 17.97 19.99 6.00
N GLY A 57 18.20 19.66 7.28
CA GLY A 57 19.01 20.45 8.21
C GLY A 57 18.41 21.81 8.58
N ARG A 58 17.22 22.10 8.07
CA ARG A 58 16.42 23.29 8.37
C ARG A 58 15.36 22.95 9.40
N LEU A 59 15.00 23.95 10.21
CA LEU A 59 13.87 23.81 11.11
C LEU A 59 12.58 23.72 10.28
N PRO A 60 11.77 22.67 10.46
CA PRO A 60 10.56 22.51 9.67
C PRO A 60 9.57 23.65 9.95
N GLY A 61 8.90 24.11 8.91
CA GLY A 61 7.87 25.15 9.04
C GLY A 61 6.68 24.69 9.89
N LYS A 62 5.86 25.62 10.42
CA LYS A 62 4.68 25.25 11.24
C LYS A 62 3.72 24.31 10.50
N ARG A 63 3.56 24.50 9.19
CA ARG A 63 2.67 23.68 8.35
C ARG A 63 3.24 22.29 8.13
N GLU A 64 4.52 22.19 7.77
CA GLU A 64 5.25 20.93 7.66
C GLU A 64 5.20 20.11 8.96
N GLN A 65 5.49 20.73 10.11
CA GLN A 65 5.37 20.07 11.41
C GLN A 65 3.97 19.51 11.66
N ARG A 66 2.93 20.27 11.29
CA ARG A 66 1.54 19.82 11.42
C ARG A 66 1.22 18.64 10.50
N LEU A 67 1.75 18.63 9.27
CA LEU A 67 1.58 17.53 8.33
C LEU A 67 2.27 16.25 8.84
N LEU A 68 3.51 16.38 9.33
CA LEU A 68 4.26 15.27 9.95
C LEU A 68 3.55 14.72 11.20
N ALA A 69 3.03 15.60 12.07
CA ALA A 69 2.25 15.18 13.23
C ALA A 69 0.96 14.44 12.83
N LYS A 70 0.28 14.89 11.76
CA LYS A 70 -0.91 14.21 11.23
C LYS A 70 -0.56 12.83 10.65
N ALA A 71 0.57 12.70 9.97
CA ALA A 71 1.07 11.41 9.49
C ALA A 71 1.39 10.44 10.65
N ALA A 72 2.07 10.92 11.70
CA ALA A 72 2.36 10.15 12.90
C ALA A 72 1.07 9.66 13.60
N ALA A 73 0.10 10.55 13.80
CA ALA A 73 -1.18 10.19 14.42
C ALA A 73 -1.94 9.11 13.62
N LYS A 74 -1.88 9.14 12.28
CA LYS A 74 -2.47 8.09 11.44
C LYS A 74 -1.78 6.75 11.64
N LEU A 75 -0.44 6.72 11.69
CA LEU A 75 0.34 5.51 11.96
C LEU A 75 0.03 4.94 13.35
N GLU A 76 -0.06 5.78 14.39
CA GLU A 76 -0.41 5.36 15.75
C GLU A 76 -1.84 4.80 15.85
N SER A 77 -2.77 5.35 15.06
CA SER A 77 -4.16 4.87 15.01
C SER A 77 -4.32 3.51 14.31
N LEU A 78 -3.27 3.01 13.66
CA LEU A 78 -3.28 1.74 12.95
C LEU A 78 -3.25 0.55 13.94
N SER A 79 -4.42 0.21 14.47
CA SER A 79 -4.60 -1.03 15.24
C SER A 79 -4.88 -2.20 14.29
N ILE A 80 -3.84 -2.85 13.77
CA ILE A 80 -3.95 -4.14 13.09
C ILE A 80 -3.48 -5.24 14.05
N VAL A 81 -4.42 -6.04 14.54
CA VAL A 81 -4.11 -7.32 15.21
C VAL A 81 -4.12 -8.39 14.11
N PRO A 82 -2.98 -9.03 13.80
CA PRO A 82 -2.89 -10.02 12.72
C PRO A 82 -3.60 -11.32 13.12
N GLU A 83 -4.93 -11.33 13.00
CA GLU A 83 -5.72 -12.56 13.05
C GLU A 83 -5.94 -13.13 11.64
N LYS A 84 -5.92 -14.45 11.53
CA LYS A 84 -5.94 -15.19 10.25
C LYS A 84 -7.10 -14.74 9.34
N GLY A 85 -6.75 -14.32 8.12
CA GLY A 85 -7.66 -14.33 6.97
C GLY A 85 -8.38 -13.03 6.59
N ARG A 86 -8.09 -11.89 7.22
CA ARG A 86 -8.76 -10.62 6.86
C ARG A 86 -8.10 -9.92 5.69
N ARG A 87 -8.59 -10.21 4.47
CA ARG A 87 -8.38 -9.39 3.25
C ARG A 87 -8.65 -7.88 3.46
N LYS A 88 -9.43 -7.52 4.49
CA LYS A 88 -9.73 -6.14 4.86
C LYS A 88 -8.52 -5.40 5.43
N ASP A 89 -7.57 -6.08 6.06
CA ASP A 89 -6.42 -5.42 6.69
C ASP A 89 -5.40 -4.96 5.65
N LEU A 90 -5.18 -5.78 4.62
CA LEU A 90 -4.38 -5.41 3.46
C LEU A 90 -4.93 -4.16 2.75
N ARG A 91 -6.26 -4.06 2.60
CA ARG A 91 -6.89 -2.85 2.03
C ARG A 91 -6.72 -1.62 2.92
N ARG A 92 -6.78 -1.80 4.25
CA ARG A 92 -6.56 -0.70 5.20
C ARG A 92 -5.11 -0.20 5.15
N ILE A 93 -4.15 -1.11 5.03
CA ILE A 93 -2.74 -0.77 4.85
C ILE A 93 -2.55 0.02 3.55
N ASP A 94 -3.13 -0.45 2.44
CA ASP A 94 -3.08 0.22 1.13
C ASP A 94 -3.67 1.64 1.19
N GLN A 95 -4.85 1.79 1.81
CA GLN A 95 -5.46 3.10 2.01
C GLN A 95 -4.58 4.02 2.86
N LEU A 96 -4.03 3.52 3.96
CA LEU A 96 -3.14 4.30 4.82
C LEU A 96 -1.88 4.74 4.08
N ILE A 97 -1.29 3.88 3.24
CA ILE A 97 -0.14 4.24 2.41
C ILE A 97 -0.49 5.43 1.51
N GLY A 98 -1.61 5.39 0.80
CA GLY A 98 -2.05 6.51 -0.04
C GLY A 98 -2.26 7.81 0.76
N GLU A 99 -2.89 7.73 1.94
CA GLU A 99 -3.08 8.89 2.81
C GLU A 99 -1.76 9.46 3.35
N LEU A 100 -0.74 8.61 3.55
CA LEU A 100 0.59 9.04 3.97
C LEU A 100 1.40 9.64 2.83
N GLU A 101 1.27 9.10 1.61
CA GLU A 101 1.87 9.65 0.39
C GLU A 101 1.44 11.10 0.19
N GLU A 102 0.13 11.38 0.24
CA GLU A 102 -0.41 12.74 0.11
C GLU A 102 0.17 13.71 1.16
N LEU A 103 0.18 13.30 2.43
CA LEU A 103 0.69 14.14 3.53
C LEU A 103 2.18 14.43 3.42
N LEU A 104 2.98 13.46 2.99
CA LEU A 104 4.43 13.58 2.90
C LEU A 104 4.86 14.32 1.63
N GLU A 105 4.10 14.20 0.54
CA GLU A 105 4.30 15.01 -0.66
C GLU A 105 4.02 16.49 -0.36
N GLU A 106 2.89 16.81 0.30
CA GLU A 106 2.59 18.18 0.74
C GLU A 106 3.67 18.73 1.69
N ALA A 107 4.18 17.91 2.61
CA ALA A 107 5.23 18.34 3.53
C ALA A 107 6.56 18.63 2.80
N SER A 108 6.87 17.84 1.77
CA SER A 108 8.07 18.03 0.93
C SER A 108 7.99 19.29 0.07
N GLN A 109 6.82 19.61 -0.47
CA GLN A 109 6.62 20.85 -1.23
C GLN A 109 6.77 22.09 -0.34
N GLU A 110 6.15 22.10 0.84
CA GLU A 110 6.32 23.18 1.82
C GLU A 110 7.79 23.33 2.26
N ALA A 111 8.54 22.21 2.24
CA ALA A 111 9.94 22.21 2.56
C ALA A 111 10.80 22.97 1.54
N GLU A 112 10.47 22.85 0.27
CA GLU A 112 11.15 23.54 -0.83
C GLU A 112 10.77 25.02 -0.92
N GLU A 113 9.54 25.38 -0.55
CA GLU A 113 9.00 26.75 -0.65
C GLU A 113 9.49 27.72 0.44
N THR A 114 10.10 27.21 1.52
CA THR A 114 10.63 28.05 2.61
C THR A 114 12.16 28.13 2.54
N PRO A 115 12.75 29.02 1.71
CA PRO A 115 14.19 29.25 1.73
C PRO A 115 14.59 29.97 3.02
N SER A 116 15.72 29.56 3.61
CA SER A 116 16.38 30.23 4.74
C SER A 116 16.66 31.70 4.49
#